data_AF-A0A923CRU5-F1
#
_entry.id   AF-A0A923CRU5-F1
#
_cell.length_a   1.000
_cell.length_b   1.000
_cell.length_c   1.000
_cell.angle_alpha   90.00
_cell.angle_beta   90.00
_cell.angle_gamma   90.00
#
_symmetry.space_group_name_H-M   'P 1'
#
loop_
_entity.id
_entity.type
_entity.pdbx_description
1 polymer ?
#
loop_
_entity_poly.entity_id
_entity_poly.type
_entity_poly.pdbx_seq_one_letter_code
_entity_poly.pdbx_strand_id
1 'polypeptide(L)'
;LGPYAVEGVVTPDTYTVGKNSQIISSDISRKTVQLISKPDGGLTEVPVADALQDKPCLSADNIAVLAGYARQLEEHYGYPQDIEWAIDSRGSIFILQSRSLRGLDSGKSNPVLPVLTGYPLLIENGVTVSGGVGFGPAFHVSSDEDLLNFPDGAILVARHSYPKLAMVMKKTRAIVTDTGNIAGHMATLAREFAVPTIVSTNVATSVIQEGMEVTVDAYSGRVYQGRVPELEAYQVTGEFPMKDTPIYSILREVSDWIVPLYLLDPESPDFSPPFCRTLHDICRLVHEHSYTEMFKLSDSIPDKRKWAFKLKGFIPLDLYVIDLGSGLKESNANLNSISPDKIISVPFTALLKGLMNEGFQQNQVRPMEFKGFLSVMSEQMLSPPSATEQFGDRSYAIISDKYLNFSSRVGYHYSIVDSYCSRTVNMNYISFSFKGGAADDIRKNRRARAITRILESLDFSSEVMGDRVIARYQKHESHLIEEKLDMIGRLLQFTRQMDMLMTNEASVEVLAENFLEGNYNLEKIIPGQ
;
A
#
# COMPACT_ATOMS: atom_id res chain seq x y z
N LEU A 1 14.66 5.18 20.04
CA LEU A 1 15.05 3.86 19.50
C LEU A 1 15.02 3.92 17.97
N GLY A 2 15.85 3.13 17.28
CA GLY A 2 16.10 3.20 15.83
C GLY A 2 14.96 2.86 14.85
N PRO A 3 13.88 2.11 15.19
CA PRO A 3 12.87 1.73 14.20
C PRO A 3 12.25 2.90 13.43
N TYR A 4 12.02 4.03 14.11
CA TYR A 4 11.44 5.21 13.46
C TYR A 4 12.34 5.85 12.41
N ALA A 5 13.66 5.74 12.55
CA ALA A 5 14.59 6.21 11.53
C ALA A 5 14.64 5.26 10.33
N VAL A 6 14.60 3.94 10.59
CA VAL A 6 14.64 2.90 9.53
C VAL A 6 13.34 2.88 8.71
N GLU A 7 12.18 2.98 9.38
CA GLU A 7 10.85 2.96 8.74
C GLU A 7 10.46 4.31 8.11
N GLY A 8 11.28 5.36 8.31
CA GLY A 8 11.01 6.71 7.79
C GLY A 8 9.85 7.42 8.48
N VAL A 9 9.60 7.11 9.75
CA VAL A 9 8.58 7.78 10.59
C VAL A 9 9.04 9.17 11.00
N VAL A 10 10.33 9.32 11.26
CA VAL A 10 10.99 10.60 11.56
C VAL A 10 12.06 10.87 10.53
N THR A 11 12.22 12.14 10.13
CA THR A 11 13.37 12.57 9.35
C THR A 11 14.59 12.61 10.28
N PRO A 12 15.60 11.76 10.09
CA PRO A 12 16.77 11.73 10.96
C PRO A 12 17.71 12.90 10.68
N ASP A 13 18.65 13.13 11.60
CA ASP A 13 19.82 13.94 11.29
C ASP A 13 20.71 13.16 10.32
N THR A 14 21.24 13.85 9.32
CA THR A 14 22.10 13.25 8.29
C THR A 14 23.51 13.82 8.41
N TYR A 15 24.50 12.94 8.52
CA TYR A 15 25.92 13.32 8.61
C TYR A 15 26.71 12.63 7.50
N THR A 16 27.48 13.40 6.73
CA THR A 16 28.47 12.85 5.81
C THR A 16 29.85 13.00 6.44
N VAL A 17 30.56 11.89 6.57
CA VAL A 17 31.85 11.84 7.29
C VAL A 17 32.91 11.25 6.38
N GLY A 18 34.05 11.91 6.26
CA GLY A 18 35.20 11.41 5.52
C GLY A 18 35.82 10.18 6.19
N LYS A 19 36.58 9.37 5.45
CA LYS A 19 37.28 8.19 5.99
C LYS A 19 38.33 8.53 7.07
N ASN A 20 38.69 9.81 7.21
CA ASN A 20 39.50 10.37 8.30
C ASN A 20 38.68 10.79 9.54
N SER A 21 37.40 10.41 9.61
CA SER A 21 36.43 10.78 10.65
C SER A 21 36.09 12.28 10.72
N GLN A 22 36.43 13.05 9.69
CA GLN A 22 36.06 14.46 9.60
C GLN A 22 34.62 14.61 9.08
N ILE A 23 33.80 15.40 9.76
CA ILE A 23 32.45 15.73 9.29
C ILE A 23 32.56 16.68 8.09
N ILE A 24 32.02 16.25 6.95
CA ILE A 24 31.99 17.00 5.68
C ILE A 24 30.73 17.86 5.61
N SER A 25 29.58 17.28 5.97
CA SER A 25 28.29 17.97 6.02
C SER A 25 27.41 17.40 7.13
N SER A 26 26.52 18.24 7.64
CA SER A 26 25.51 17.89 8.62
C SER A 26 24.19 18.58 8.27
N ASP A 27 23.12 17.81 8.16
CA ASP A 27 21.75 18.29 8.03
C ASP A 27 20.96 17.86 9.27
N ILE A 28 20.44 18.84 10.02
CA ILE A 28 19.77 18.59 11.29
C ILE A 28 18.27 18.75 11.08
N SER A 29 17.58 17.63 11.23
CA SER A 29 16.14 17.56 11.02
C SER A 29 15.40 17.85 12.31
N ARG A 30 14.22 18.47 12.18
CA ARG A 30 13.32 18.67 13.31
C ARG A 30 12.71 17.33 13.75
N LYS A 31 13.08 16.87 14.94
CA LYS A 31 12.66 15.57 15.50
C LYS A 31 11.53 15.76 16.49
N THR A 32 10.28 15.57 16.07
CA THR A 32 9.09 15.85 16.90
C THR A 32 8.69 14.71 17.84
N VAL A 33 9.03 13.46 17.50
CA VAL A 33 8.66 12.25 18.26
C VAL A 33 9.84 11.30 18.44
N GLN A 34 9.81 10.50 19.50
CA GLN A 34 10.80 9.45 19.78
C GLN A 34 10.13 8.19 20.34
N LEU A 35 10.72 7.03 20.04
CA LEU A 35 10.36 5.75 20.65
C LEU A 35 11.18 5.47 21.90
N ILE A 36 10.49 5.19 23.01
CA ILE A 36 11.09 4.71 24.27
C ILE A 36 10.60 3.29 24.59
N SER A 37 11.42 2.52 25.29
CA SER A 37 11.02 1.21 25.82
C SER A 37 10.20 1.41 27.09
N LYS A 38 9.10 0.67 27.23
CA LYS A 38 8.36 0.65 28.49
C LYS A 38 8.99 -0.33 29.50
N PRO A 39 8.82 -0.11 30.82
CA PRO A 39 9.32 -1.02 31.86
C PRO A 39 8.70 -2.43 31.81
N ASP A 40 7.48 -2.56 31.32
CA ASP A 40 6.69 -3.80 31.18
C ASP A 40 6.90 -4.51 29.82
N GLY A 41 7.76 -3.96 28.97
CA GLY A 41 8.01 -4.45 27.62
C GLY A 41 7.23 -3.70 26.55
N GLY A 42 7.72 -3.75 25.31
CA GLY A 42 7.16 -3.01 24.18
C GLY A 42 7.65 -1.57 24.07
N LEU A 43 7.23 -0.92 22.99
CA LEU A 43 7.67 0.41 22.60
C LEU A 43 6.52 1.40 22.71
N THR A 44 6.81 2.63 23.12
CA THR A 44 5.84 3.73 23.09
C THR A 44 6.43 4.96 22.46
N GLU A 45 5.63 5.64 21.67
CA GLU A 45 5.93 6.96 21.14
C GLU A 45 5.73 7.99 22.25
N VAL A 46 6.68 8.91 22.38
CA VAL A 46 6.56 10.11 23.22
C VAL A 46 7.06 11.33 22.45
N PRO A 47 6.49 12.52 22.69
CA PRO A 47 7.01 13.74 22.07
C PRO A 47 8.43 14.02 22.52
N VAL A 48 9.26 14.53 21.62
CA VAL A 48 10.58 15.06 21.95
C VAL A 48 10.41 16.45 22.55
N ALA A 49 11.09 16.72 23.67
CA ALA A 49 11.05 18.04 24.31
C ALA A 49 11.49 19.12 23.31
N ASP A 50 10.75 20.24 23.25
CA ASP A 50 10.95 21.31 22.25
C ASP A 50 12.40 21.77 22.15
N ALA A 51 13.10 21.86 23.28
CA ALA A 51 14.52 22.26 23.34
C ALA A 51 15.50 21.29 22.68
N LEU A 52 15.07 20.10 22.29
CA LEU A 52 15.88 19.05 21.64
C LEU A 52 15.46 18.79 20.18
N GLN A 53 14.31 19.29 19.73
CA GLN A 53 13.76 18.94 18.42
C GLN A 53 14.69 19.38 17.28
N ASP A 54 15.30 20.55 17.40
CA ASP A 54 16.20 21.13 16.39
C ASP A 54 17.69 20.96 16.74
N LYS A 55 18.02 20.13 17.73
CA LYS A 55 19.42 19.87 18.13
C LYS A 55 19.95 18.60 17.48
N PRO A 56 21.27 18.53 17.22
CA PRO A 56 21.93 17.29 16.82
C PRO A 56 21.68 16.16 17.81
N CYS A 57 21.26 14.98 17.33
CA CYS A 57 21.08 13.81 18.16
C CYS A 57 22.40 13.11 18.52
N LEU A 58 23.49 13.43 17.80
CA LEU A 58 24.82 12.89 18.00
C LEU A 58 25.84 13.98 18.33
N SER A 59 26.76 13.69 19.25
CA SER A 59 27.97 14.48 19.47
C SER A 59 29.02 14.18 18.39
N ALA A 60 29.98 15.08 18.21
CA ALA A 60 31.11 14.86 17.32
C ALA A 60 31.90 13.60 17.68
N ASP A 61 32.06 13.30 18.97
CA ASP A 61 32.73 12.09 19.47
C ASP A 61 31.96 10.83 19.06
N ASN A 62 30.62 10.82 19.19
CA ASN A 62 29.81 9.69 18.76
C ASN A 62 29.97 9.43 17.26
N ILE A 63 29.97 10.49 16.46
CA ILE A 63 30.14 10.40 15.00
C ILE A 63 31.52 9.82 14.66
N ALA A 64 32.58 10.27 15.35
CA ALA A 64 33.93 9.76 15.14
C ALA A 64 34.05 8.27 15.49
N VAL A 65 33.42 7.82 16.60
CA VAL A 65 33.38 6.41 16.99
C VAL A 65 32.62 5.56 15.97
N LEU A 66 31.43 6.01 15.54
CA LEU A 66 30.63 5.31 14.52
C LEU A 66 31.37 5.20 13.18
N ALA A 67 32.03 6.27 12.74
CA ALA A 67 32.89 6.23 11.55
C ALA A 67 34.04 5.23 11.70
N GLY A 68 34.63 5.14 12.90
CA GLY A 68 35.64 4.15 13.25
C GLY A 68 35.12 2.71 13.15
N TYR A 69 33.92 2.44 13.67
CA TYR A 69 33.28 1.13 13.55
C TYR A 69 32.93 0.78 12.11
N ALA A 70 32.37 1.72 11.34
CA ALA A 70 32.07 1.52 9.94
C ALA A 70 33.31 1.13 9.13
N ARG A 71 34.45 1.79 9.40
CA ARG A 71 35.75 1.46 8.76
C ARG A 71 36.23 0.06 9.13
N GLN A 72 36.19 -0.31 10.41
CA GLN A 72 36.60 -1.65 10.86
C GLN A 72 35.74 -2.75 10.24
N LEU A 73 34.43 -2.52 10.10
CA LEU A 73 33.51 -3.46 9.46
C LEU A 73 33.74 -3.54 7.94
N GLU A 74 33.96 -2.41 7.26
CA GLU A 74 34.34 -2.37 5.84
C GLU A 74 35.65 -3.13 5.60
N GLU A 75 36.67 -2.93 6.45
CA GLU A 75 37.97 -3.62 6.38
C GLU A 75 37.84 -5.13 6.65
N HIS A 76 37.04 -5.51 7.64
CA HIS A 76 36.82 -6.91 8.01
C HIS A 76 36.10 -7.70 6.90
N TYR A 77 35.03 -7.13 6.33
CA TYR A 77 34.22 -7.80 5.31
C TYR A 77 34.75 -7.59 3.88
N GLY A 78 35.56 -6.56 3.64
CA GLY A 78 36.14 -6.25 2.32
C GLY A 78 35.19 -5.54 1.34
N TYR A 79 34.01 -5.12 1.79
CA TYR A 79 33.02 -4.38 0.99
C TYR A 79 32.20 -3.43 1.87
N PRO A 80 31.54 -2.40 1.29
CA PRO A 80 30.70 -1.45 2.04
C PRO A 80 29.60 -2.15 2.84
N GLN A 81 29.34 -1.65 4.05
CA GLN A 81 28.35 -2.19 4.97
C GLN A 81 27.21 -1.20 5.22
N ASP A 82 26.00 -1.74 5.33
CA ASP A 82 24.84 -1.09 5.96
C ASP A 82 24.76 -1.54 7.42
N ILE A 83 24.75 -0.60 8.35
CA ILE A 83 24.97 -0.85 9.78
C ILE A 83 23.87 -0.19 10.60
N GLU A 84 23.20 -0.99 11.43
CA GLU A 84 22.28 -0.49 12.46
C GLU A 84 22.98 -0.50 13.81
N TRP A 85 22.76 0.56 14.60
CA TRP A 85 23.44 0.76 15.87
C TRP A 85 22.51 1.43 16.90
N ALA A 86 22.89 1.36 18.17
CA ALA A 86 22.21 2.06 19.26
C ALA A 86 23.21 2.63 20.27
N ILE A 87 22.81 3.69 20.97
CA ILE A 87 23.54 4.25 22.11
C ILE A 87 22.75 3.90 23.38
N ASP A 88 23.41 3.27 24.35
CA ASP A 88 22.79 2.98 25.65
C ASP A 88 22.72 4.23 26.53
N SER A 89 22.05 4.14 27.68
CA SER A 89 21.92 5.26 28.62
C SER A 89 23.23 5.72 29.24
N ARG A 90 24.33 4.96 29.08
CA ARG A 90 25.68 5.30 29.53
C ARG A 90 26.51 5.94 28.42
N GLY A 91 25.94 6.13 27.22
CA GLY A 91 26.63 6.69 26.06
C GLY A 91 27.48 5.67 25.28
N SER A 92 27.35 4.38 25.59
CA SER A 92 28.08 3.33 24.87
C SER A 92 27.38 2.98 23.57
N ILE A 93 28.13 2.93 22.46
CA ILE A 93 27.61 2.57 21.14
C ILE A 93 27.69 1.06 20.95
N PHE A 94 26.59 0.46 20.48
CA PHE A 94 26.47 -0.95 20.13
C PHE A 94 26.07 -1.09 18.67
N ILE A 95 26.72 -2.00 17.95
CA ILE A 95 26.28 -2.44 16.62
C ILE A 95 25.21 -3.52 16.80
N LEU A 96 24.04 -3.31 16.20
CA LEU A 96 22.89 -4.22 16.27
C LEU A 96 22.84 -5.15 15.06
N GLN A 97 23.13 -4.62 13.87
CA GLN A 97 23.13 -5.36 12.62
C GLN A 97 24.22 -4.79 11.70
N SER A 98 24.86 -5.66 10.92
CA SER A 98 25.69 -5.28 9.78
C SER A 98 25.36 -6.20 8.62
N ARG A 99 25.13 -5.63 7.44
CA ARG A 99 24.89 -6.39 6.22
C ARG A 99 25.62 -5.75 5.04
N SER A 100 25.94 -6.57 4.05
CA SER A 100 26.57 -6.11 2.81
C SER A 100 25.68 -5.10 2.11
N LEU A 101 26.22 -3.92 1.81
CA LEU A 101 25.59 -2.94 0.96
C LEU A 101 25.94 -3.28 -0.51
N ARG A 102 25.39 -4.40 -1.01
CA ARG A 102 25.62 -4.87 -2.39
C ARG A 102 25.09 -3.86 -3.40
N GLY A 103 25.85 -3.63 -4.47
CA GLY A 103 25.53 -2.68 -5.54
C GLY A 103 26.26 -1.32 -5.47
N LEU A 104 27.07 -1.08 -4.43
CA LEU A 104 28.17 -0.11 -4.48
C LEU A 104 29.46 -0.84 -4.88
N ASP A 105 29.47 -1.51 -6.04
CA ASP A 105 30.66 -2.25 -6.47
C ASP A 105 31.70 -1.36 -7.14
N SER A 106 32.91 -1.57 -6.66
CA SER A 106 34.22 -1.02 -7.03
C SER A 106 34.47 0.43 -6.59
N GLY A 107 35.57 0.64 -5.85
CA GLY A 107 36.12 1.93 -5.46
C GLY A 107 36.59 2.82 -6.62
N LYS A 108 35.83 2.89 -7.71
CA LYS A 108 35.84 4.01 -8.63
C LYS A 108 35.00 5.10 -7.96
N SER A 109 35.60 6.23 -7.62
CA SER A 109 34.82 7.43 -7.33
C SER A 109 33.81 7.63 -8.46
N ASN A 110 32.52 7.78 -8.14
CA ASN A 110 31.54 8.23 -9.12
C ASN A 110 32.14 9.45 -9.85
N PRO A 111 32.20 9.45 -11.18
CA PRO A 111 32.76 10.58 -11.92
C PRO A 111 31.98 11.83 -11.52
N VAL A 112 32.67 12.85 -11.04
CA VAL A 112 32.06 14.16 -10.85
C VAL A 112 31.95 14.79 -12.23
N LEU A 113 30.74 14.74 -12.79
CA LEU A 113 30.48 15.26 -14.12
C LEU A 113 30.21 16.78 -14.02
N PRO A 114 30.89 17.61 -14.84
CA PRO A 114 30.63 19.04 -14.85
C PRO A 114 29.20 19.31 -15.30
N VAL A 115 28.62 20.43 -14.84
CA VAL A 115 27.34 20.90 -15.38
C VAL A 115 27.56 21.24 -16.85
N LEU A 116 26.80 20.59 -17.72
CA LEU A 116 26.89 20.81 -19.16
C LEU A 116 26.02 22.00 -19.55
N THR A 117 26.66 23.06 -20.04
CA THR A 117 26.00 24.26 -20.53
C THR A 117 25.55 24.07 -21.97
N GLY A 118 24.27 24.31 -22.26
CA GLY A 118 23.69 24.12 -23.61
C GLY A 118 22.47 23.19 -23.66
N TYR A 119 22.17 22.50 -22.55
CA TYR A 119 21.01 21.64 -22.41
C TYR A 119 20.09 22.18 -21.30
N PRO A 120 18.75 22.23 -21.50
CA PRO A 120 17.83 22.64 -20.44
C PRO A 120 17.89 21.66 -19.26
N LEU A 121 18.20 22.17 -18.07
CA LEU A 121 18.22 21.38 -16.83
C LEU A 121 16.81 21.36 -16.22
N LEU A 122 16.23 20.17 -16.06
CA LEU A 122 14.90 19.98 -15.50
C LEU A 122 14.95 19.77 -13.98
N ILE A 123 15.94 19.02 -13.50
CA ILE A 123 16.12 18.69 -12.08
C ILE A 123 17.58 18.86 -11.71
N GLU A 124 17.83 19.51 -10.57
CA GLU A 124 19.12 19.61 -9.91
C GLU A 124 19.00 19.15 -8.46
N ASN A 125 20.06 18.56 -7.91
CA ASN A 125 20.14 18.08 -6.52
C ASN A 125 19.18 16.94 -6.17
N GLY A 126 18.82 16.10 -7.14
CA GLY A 126 18.12 14.85 -6.86
C GLY A 126 19.00 13.88 -6.06
N VAL A 127 18.38 13.07 -5.21
CA VAL A 127 19.11 12.14 -4.35
C VAL A 127 19.48 10.89 -5.15
N THR A 128 20.77 10.64 -5.29
CA THR A 128 21.28 9.49 -6.04
C THR A 128 21.15 8.20 -5.25
N VAL A 129 20.56 7.19 -5.87
CA VAL A 129 20.41 5.85 -5.31
C VAL A 129 21.37 4.85 -5.95
N SER A 130 21.41 4.88 -7.29
CA SER A 130 22.22 3.99 -8.14
C SER A 130 22.84 4.86 -9.23
N GLY A 131 24.18 4.90 -9.27
CA GLY A 131 24.92 5.78 -10.17
C GLY A 131 24.92 5.26 -11.60
N GLY A 132 24.98 6.18 -12.57
CA GLY A 132 24.98 5.85 -14.00
C GLY A 132 24.28 6.93 -14.82
N VAL A 133 24.35 6.79 -16.14
CA VAL A 133 23.58 7.62 -17.07
C VAL A 133 22.57 6.78 -17.84
N GLY A 134 21.35 7.28 -17.95
CA GLY A 134 20.31 6.72 -18.82
C GLY A 134 19.71 7.80 -19.70
N PHE A 135 19.40 7.46 -20.95
CA PHE A 135 18.63 8.35 -21.86
C PHE A 135 17.47 7.57 -22.46
N GLY A 136 16.37 8.26 -22.74
CA GLY A 136 15.20 7.67 -23.37
C GLY A 136 13.95 8.55 -23.22
N PRO A 137 12.83 8.15 -23.82
CA PRO A 137 11.54 8.79 -23.58
C PRO A 137 11.10 8.55 -22.14
N ALA A 138 10.64 9.60 -21.47
CA ALA A 138 10.01 9.50 -20.16
C ALA A 138 8.68 8.76 -20.26
N PHE A 139 8.44 7.83 -19.35
CA PHE A 139 7.19 7.09 -19.24
C PHE A 139 6.73 7.11 -17.80
N HIS A 140 5.57 7.72 -17.56
CA HIS A 140 4.99 7.88 -16.24
C HIS A 140 4.32 6.59 -15.83
N VAL A 141 4.66 6.12 -14.63
CA VAL A 141 4.07 4.92 -14.05
C VAL A 141 3.26 5.31 -12.85
N SER A 142 1.95 5.17 -12.98
CA SER A 142 0.95 5.46 -11.95
C SER A 142 0.07 4.25 -11.61
N SER A 143 -0.01 3.28 -12.53
CA SER A 143 -0.85 2.09 -12.43
C SER A 143 -0.10 0.81 -12.81
N ASP A 144 -0.74 -0.35 -12.61
CA ASP A 144 -0.19 -1.64 -13.06
C ASP A 144 -0.32 -1.85 -14.58
N GLU A 145 -1.27 -1.18 -15.24
CA GLU A 145 -1.43 -1.23 -16.69
C GLU A 145 -0.27 -0.53 -17.39
N ASP A 146 0.20 0.58 -16.82
CA ASP A 146 1.41 1.30 -17.27
C ASP A 146 2.64 0.37 -17.27
N LEU A 147 2.75 -0.50 -16.26
CA LEU A 147 3.85 -1.46 -16.15
C LEU A 147 3.79 -2.55 -17.24
N LEU A 148 2.59 -3.03 -17.57
CA LEU A 148 2.40 -4.03 -18.63
C LEU A 148 2.77 -3.45 -20.00
N ASN A 149 2.39 -2.20 -20.24
CA ASN A 149 2.64 -1.48 -21.50
C ASN A 149 3.97 -0.71 -21.52
N PHE A 150 4.81 -0.87 -20.49
CA PHE A 150 6.05 -0.12 -20.37
C PHE A 150 7.00 -0.40 -21.55
N PRO A 151 7.44 0.65 -22.27
CA PRO A 151 8.27 0.49 -23.45
C PRO A 151 9.72 0.13 -23.11
N ASP A 152 10.33 -0.70 -23.96
CA ASP A 152 11.75 -1.03 -23.86
C ASP A 152 12.60 0.23 -24.11
N GLY A 153 13.51 0.52 -23.20
CA GLY A 153 14.42 1.66 -23.31
C GLY A 153 13.93 2.97 -22.68
N ALA A 154 12.79 2.97 -21.99
CA ALA A 154 12.20 4.19 -21.44
C ALA A 154 12.81 4.62 -20.08
N ILE A 155 12.61 5.89 -19.73
CA ILE A 155 12.96 6.47 -18.44
C ILE A 155 11.72 6.44 -17.55
N LEU A 156 11.77 5.69 -16.46
CA LEU A 156 10.64 5.53 -15.55
C LEU A 156 10.49 6.76 -14.67
N VAL A 157 9.36 7.44 -14.77
CA VAL A 157 9.00 8.58 -13.92
C VAL A 157 7.83 8.18 -13.04
N ALA A 158 7.94 8.33 -11.72
CA ALA A 158 6.85 7.96 -10.81
C ALA A 158 6.82 8.83 -9.56
N ARG A 159 5.64 9.04 -8.97
CA ARG A 159 5.50 9.84 -7.75
C ARG A 159 6.12 9.13 -6.54
N HIS A 160 5.88 7.83 -6.43
CA HIS A 160 6.33 7.00 -5.31
C HIS A 160 6.98 5.72 -5.81
N SER A 161 7.93 5.22 -5.03
CA SER A 161 8.46 3.87 -5.23
C SER A 161 7.48 2.82 -4.69
N TYR A 162 7.24 1.75 -5.46
CA TYR A 162 6.43 0.61 -5.03
C TYR A 162 6.96 -0.72 -5.62
N PRO A 163 6.70 -1.87 -4.97
CA PRO A 163 7.41 -3.13 -5.27
C PRO A 163 7.23 -3.67 -6.70
N LYS A 164 6.09 -3.41 -7.34
CA LYS A 164 5.77 -3.93 -8.68
C LYS A 164 6.62 -3.30 -9.80
N LEU A 165 7.32 -2.18 -9.53
CA LEU A 165 8.29 -1.60 -10.46
C LEU A 165 9.38 -2.60 -10.89
N ALA A 166 9.63 -3.64 -10.09
CA ALA A 166 10.52 -4.76 -10.44
C ALA A 166 10.18 -5.40 -11.80
N MET A 167 8.92 -5.38 -12.23
CA MET A 167 8.47 -5.98 -13.50
C MET A 167 9.12 -5.35 -14.73
N VAL A 168 9.43 -4.05 -14.66
CA VAL A 168 9.91 -3.27 -15.82
C VAL A 168 11.39 -2.90 -15.71
N MET A 169 12.07 -3.25 -14.62
CA MET A 169 13.48 -2.89 -14.38
C MET A 169 14.42 -3.22 -15.54
N LYS A 170 14.17 -4.32 -16.27
CA LYS A 170 14.98 -4.73 -17.44
C LYS A 170 14.76 -3.85 -18.68
N LYS A 171 13.61 -3.20 -18.75
CA LYS A 171 13.22 -2.31 -19.85
C LYS A 171 13.66 -0.87 -19.56
N THR A 172 13.78 -0.51 -18.29
CA THR A 172 14.07 0.84 -17.82
C THR A 172 15.54 1.24 -18.03
N ARG A 173 15.77 2.44 -18.57
CA ARG A 173 17.12 3.03 -18.74
C ARG A 173 17.56 3.93 -17.58
N ALA A 174 16.62 4.52 -16.87
CA ALA A 174 16.83 5.20 -15.59
C ALA A 174 15.50 5.38 -14.86
N ILE A 175 15.56 5.63 -13.55
CA ILE A 175 14.40 5.88 -12.69
C ILE A 175 14.52 7.27 -12.08
N VAL A 176 13.43 8.02 -12.12
CA VAL A 176 13.30 9.33 -11.46
C VAL A 176 12.01 9.34 -10.64
N THR A 177 12.09 9.57 -9.34
CA THR A 177 10.89 9.67 -8.48
C THR A 177 10.79 10.94 -7.67
N ASP A 178 9.56 11.40 -7.41
CA ASP A 178 9.31 12.56 -6.55
C ASP A 178 9.67 12.24 -5.10
N THR A 179 9.34 11.04 -4.65
CA THR A 179 9.59 10.58 -3.28
C THR A 179 10.37 9.26 -3.27
N GLY A 180 11.22 9.07 -2.26
CA GLY A 180 11.97 7.84 -2.07
C GLY A 180 13.03 7.96 -0.98
N ASN A 181 13.57 6.81 -0.56
CA ASN A 181 14.67 6.75 0.40
C ASN A 181 15.83 5.95 -0.23
N ILE A 182 17.07 6.40 0.01
CA ILE A 182 18.33 5.75 -0.38
C ILE A 182 18.43 4.31 0.16
N ALA A 183 17.79 3.99 1.28
CA ALA A 183 17.81 2.66 1.89
C ALA A 183 16.52 1.83 1.65
N GLY A 184 15.53 2.37 0.94
CA GLY A 184 14.23 1.72 0.74
C GLY A 184 14.29 0.49 -0.19
N HIS A 185 13.21 -0.30 -0.22
CA HIS A 185 13.13 -1.51 -1.04
C HIS A 185 13.43 -1.27 -2.54
N MET A 186 12.89 -0.20 -3.12
CA MET A 186 13.19 0.18 -4.51
C MET A 186 14.66 0.56 -4.69
N ALA A 187 15.29 1.18 -3.70
CA ALA A 187 16.69 1.55 -3.80
C ALA A 187 17.62 0.32 -3.86
N THR A 188 17.26 -0.74 -3.15
CA THR A 188 17.91 -2.04 -3.28
C THR A 188 17.74 -2.60 -4.69
N LEU A 189 16.51 -2.62 -5.23
CA LEU A 189 16.24 -3.11 -6.58
C LEU A 189 16.98 -2.31 -7.67
N ALA A 190 16.94 -0.99 -7.60
CA ALA A 190 17.65 -0.11 -8.54
C ALA A 190 19.15 -0.42 -8.60
N ARG A 191 19.79 -0.68 -7.44
CA ARG A 191 21.19 -1.06 -7.36
C ARG A 191 21.43 -2.48 -7.87
N GLU A 192 20.56 -3.43 -7.52
CA GLU A 192 20.66 -4.82 -7.96
C GLU A 192 20.58 -4.96 -9.48
N PHE A 193 19.69 -4.18 -10.11
CA PHE A 193 19.54 -4.14 -11.57
C PHE A 193 20.51 -3.17 -12.26
N ALA A 194 21.38 -2.49 -11.49
CA ALA A 194 22.30 -1.45 -11.97
C ALA A 194 21.61 -0.37 -12.84
N VAL A 195 20.36 -0.02 -12.49
CA VAL A 195 19.58 1.00 -13.19
C VAL A 195 19.88 2.37 -12.57
N PRO A 196 20.37 3.37 -13.34
CA PRO A 196 20.58 4.73 -12.86
C PRO A 196 19.32 5.28 -12.20
N THR A 197 19.42 5.76 -10.96
CA THR A 197 18.23 6.11 -10.16
C THR A 197 18.44 7.35 -9.32
N ILE A 198 17.50 8.30 -9.48
CA ILE A 198 17.38 9.53 -8.69
C ILE A 198 16.02 9.53 -7.98
N VAL A 199 16.01 9.83 -6.69
CA VAL A 199 14.79 9.93 -5.87
C VAL A 199 14.71 11.28 -5.16
N SER A 200 13.58 11.51 -4.47
CA SER A 200 13.36 12.72 -3.67
C SER A 200 13.47 14.02 -4.46
N THR A 201 13.08 13.97 -5.74
CA THR A 201 13.12 15.14 -6.63
C THR A 201 11.98 16.12 -6.34
N ASN A 202 10.90 15.65 -5.71
CA ASN A 202 9.65 16.38 -5.41
C ASN A 202 8.88 16.94 -6.63
N VAL A 203 9.51 17.09 -7.79
CA VAL A 203 8.95 17.79 -8.97
C VAL A 203 9.00 16.97 -10.26
N ALA A 204 9.62 15.80 -10.28
CA ALA A 204 9.84 15.00 -11.50
C ALA A 204 8.56 14.73 -12.28
N THR A 205 7.47 14.32 -11.61
CA THR A 205 6.20 14.05 -12.30
C THR A 205 5.54 15.31 -12.89
N SER A 206 5.92 16.49 -12.42
CA SER A 206 5.38 17.77 -12.90
C SER A 206 6.22 18.40 -14.02
N VAL A 207 7.55 18.23 -13.99
CA VAL A 207 8.48 18.89 -14.92
C VAL A 207 8.85 18.01 -16.12
N ILE A 208 8.83 16.69 -15.96
CA ILE A 208 9.12 15.73 -17.04
C ILE A 208 7.78 15.28 -17.63
N GLN A 209 7.50 15.63 -18.88
CA GLN A 209 6.24 15.22 -19.53
C GLN A 209 6.32 13.80 -20.09
N GLU A 210 5.17 13.14 -20.23
CA GLU A 210 5.05 11.84 -20.90
C GLU A 210 5.65 11.89 -22.31
N GLY A 211 6.47 10.89 -22.65
CA GLY A 211 7.17 10.78 -23.93
C GLY A 211 8.32 11.76 -24.15
N MET A 212 8.57 12.69 -23.22
CA MET A 212 9.68 13.65 -23.32
C MET A 212 11.02 12.89 -23.30
N GLU A 213 11.85 13.09 -24.31
CA GLU A 213 13.23 12.59 -24.24
C GLU A 213 13.99 13.31 -23.14
N VAL A 214 14.62 12.55 -22.24
CA VAL A 214 15.44 13.07 -21.15
C VAL A 214 16.72 12.28 -21.00
N THR A 215 17.74 12.94 -20.45
CA THR A 215 18.98 12.31 -20.02
C THR A 215 19.10 12.44 -18.50
N VAL A 216 19.17 11.30 -17.82
CA VAL A 216 19.30 11.19 -16.37
C VAL A 216 20.77 10.95 -16.03
N ASP A 217 21.39 11.93 -15.39
CA ASP A 217 22.71 11.82 -14.77
C ASP A 217 22.54 11.51 -13.29
N ALA A 218 22.48 10.21 -12.97
CA ALA A 218 22.41 9.75 -11.61
C ALA A 218 23.76 9.79 -10.89
N TYR A 219 24.87 10.18 -11.52
CA TYR A 219 26.11 10.45 -10.76
C TYR A 219 26.04 11.80 -10.06
N SER A 220 25.47 12.79 -10.72
CA SER A 220 25.36 14.16 -10.20
C SER A 220 23.98 14.53 -9.66
N GLY A 221 23.00 13.62 -9.73
CA GLY A 221 21.63 13.89 -9.30
C GLY A 221 20.90 14.91 -10.19
N ARG A 222 21.14 14.86 -11.51
CA ARG A 222 20.61 15.82 -12.49
C ARG A 222 19.80 15.15 -13.57
N VAL A 223 18.80 15.87 -14.09
CA VAL A 223 18.02 15.45 -15.27
C VAL A 223 17.99 16.59 -16.28
N TYR A 224 18.40 16.30 -17.51
CA TYR A 224 18.40 17.23 -18.63
C TYR A 224 17.28 16.89 -19.62
N GLN A 225 16.73 17.91 -20.25
CA GLN A 225 15.81 17.75 -21.37
C GLN A 225 16.58 17.36 -22.64
N GLY A 226 16.10 16.34 -23.34
CA GLY A 226 16.68 15.80 -24.55
C GLY A 226 17.85 14.85 -24.29
N ARG A 227 18.49 14.44 -25.40
CA ARG A 227 19.67 13.57 -25.40
C ARG A 227 20.94 14.41 -25.24
N VAL A 228 21.80 14.04 -24.30
CA VAL A 228 23.08 14.70 -24.01
C VAL A 228 24.24 13.76 -24.39
N PRO A 229 24.81 13.87 -25.60
CA PRO A 229 25.82 12.93 -26.10
C PRO A 229 27.08 12.81 -25.23
N GLU A 230 27.47 13.90 -24.57
CA GLU A 230 28.63 13.95 -23.68
C GLU A 230 28.49 13.01 -22.46
N LEU A 231 27.26 12.73 -22.05
CA LEU A 231 26.96 11.83 -20.93
C LEU A 231 26.82 10.36 -21.37
N GLU A 232 26.71 10.07 -22.67
CA GLU A 232 26.50 8.70 -23.17
C GLU A 232 27.69 7.78 -22.88
N ALA A 233 28.91 8.32 -22.81
CA ALA A 233 30.10 7.58 -22.43
C ALA A 233 30.04 6.99 -21.00
N TYR A 234 29.11 7.48 -20.17
CA TYR A 234 28.90 7.07 -18.78
C TYR A 234 27.63 6.20 -18.61
N GLN A 235 27.04 5.71 -19.71
CA GLN A 235 25.95 4.76 -19.62
C GLN A 235 26.42 3.45 -18.99
N VAL A 236 25.67 3.00 -17.98
CA VAL A 236 25.80 1.65 -17.46
C VAL A 236 24.91 0.78 -18.32
N THR A 237 25.51 0.04 -19.27
CA THR A 237 24.80 -1.05 -19.93
C THR A 237 24.67 -2.17 -18.91
N GLY A 238 23.52 -2.19 -18.22
CA GLY A 238 23.13 -3.27 -17.31
C GLY A 238 22.92 -4.57 -18.07
N GLU A 239 24.00 -5.21 -18.49
CA GLU A 239 23.94 -6.64 -18.79
C GLU A 239 23.79 -7.37 -17.47
N PHE A 240 22.62 -7.95 -17.22
CA PHE A 240 22.45 -8.96 -16.18
C PHE A 240 23.43 -10.10 -16.49
N PRO A 241 24.46 -10.34 -15.66
CA PRO A 241 25.44 -11.38 -15.92
C PRO A 241 24.86 -12.74 -15.47
N MET A 242 23.64 -13.05 -15.92
CA MET A 242 22.99 -14.34 -15.66
C MET A 242 22.45 -15.00 -16.91
N LYS A 243 22.11 -14.27 -17.97
CA LYS A 243 21.83 -14.91 -19.27
C LYS A 243 23.11 -15.69 -19.65
N ASP A 244 22.96 -16.98 -19.93
CA ASP A 244 24.04 -17.93 -20.22
C ASP A 244 24.87 -18.42 -19.01
N THR A 245 24.44 -18.14 -17.78
CA THR A 245 25.01 -18.80 -16.60
C THR A 245 24.31 -20.12 -16.28
N PRO A 246 25.03 -21.12 -15.71
CA PRO A 246 24.41 -22.35 -15.24
C PRO A 246 23.27 -22.12 -14.23
N ILE A 247 23.37 -21.07 -13.42
CA ILE A 247 22.34 -20.71 -12.41
C ILE A 247 21.03 -20.28 -13.09
N TYR A 248 21.09 -19.47 -14.14
CA TYR A 248 19.90 -19.05 -14.87
C TYR A 248 19.20 -20.23 -15.54
N SER A 249 19.95 -21.17 -16.12
CA SER A 249 19.38 -22.40 -16.68
C SER A 249 18.64 -23.21 -15.63
N ILE A 250 19.24 -23.39 -14.45
CA ILE A 250 18.61 -24.09 -13.32
C ILE A 250 17.34 -23.34 -12.86
N LEU A 251 17.42 -22.02 -12.67
CA LEU A 251 16.26 -21.23 -12.23
C LEU A 251 15.11 -21.26 -13.25
N ARG A 252 15.44 -21.29 -14.55
CA ARG A 252 14.45 -21.43 -15.62
C ARG A 252 13.78 -22.81 -15.59
N GLU A 253 14.56 -23.88 -15.49
CA GLU A 253 14.02 -25.24 -15.37
C GLU A 253 13.15 -25.39 -14.12
N VAL A 254 13.58 -24.83 -12.99
CA VAL A 254 12.82 -24.85 -11.74
C VAL A 254 11.53 -24.01 -11.87
N SER A 255 11.55 -22.92 -12.64
CA SER A 255 10.38 -22.05 -12.79
C SER A 255 9.15 -22.76 -13.36
N ASP A 256 9.34 -23.77 -14.23
CA ASP A 256 8.26 -24.57 -14.81
C ASP A 256 7.49 -25.39 -13.75
N TRP A 257 8.12 -25.69 -12.61
CA TRP A 257 7.53 -26.41 -11.48
C TRP A 257 7.01 -25.50 -10.37
N ILE A 258 7.30 -24.20 -10.45
CA ILE A 258 6.92 -23.23 -9.42
C ILE A 258 5.81 -22.32 -9.91
N VAL A 259 5.99 -21.67 -11.07
CA VAL A 259 5.22 -20.49 -11.48
C VAL A 259 3.87 -20.80 -12.12
N PRO A 260 3.73 -21.78 -13.04
CA PRO A 260 2.46 -22.02 -13.72
C PRO A 260 1.33 -22.37 -12.74
N LEU A 261 0.11 -21.90 -13.03
CA LEU A 261 -1.08 -22.18 -12.22
C LEU A 261 -2.07 -23.00 -13.07
N TYR A 262 -2.38 -24.21 -12.60
CA TYR A 262 -3.30 -25.14 -13.25
C TYR A 262 -4.61 -25.30 -12.44
N LEU A 263 -4.58 -25.03 -11.14
CA LEU A 263 -5.74 -25.06 -10.25
C LEU A 263 -6.51 -23.73 -10.28
N LEU A 264 -7.34 -23.56 -11.32
CA LEU A 264 -8.01 -22.29 -11.60
C LEU A 264 -9.37 -22.14 -10.92
N ASP A 265 -10.18 -23.21 -10.90
CA ASP A 265 -11.57 -23.18 -10.45
C ASP A 265 -11.73 -23.89 -9.09
N PRO A 266 -12.01 -23.15 -7.99
CA PRO A 266 -12.22 -23.72 -6.65
C PRO A 266 -13.43 -24.64 -6.51
N GLU A 267 -14.44 -24.48 -7.36
CA GLU A 267 -15.68 -25.27 -7.32
C GLU A 267 -15.56 -26.57 -8.13
N SER A 268 -14.47 -26.73 -8.88
CA SER A 268 -14.21 -27.94 -9.67
C SER A 268 -13.87 -29.13 -8.76
N PRO A 269 -14.34 -30.36 -9.09
CA PRO A 269 -13.88 -31.57 -8.41
C PRO A 269 -12.36 -31.80 -8.57
N ASP A 270 -11.76 -31.21 -9.60
CA ASP A 270 -10.32 -31.23 -9.82
C ASP A 270 -9.58 -30.28 -8.86
N PHE A 271 -10.28 -29.44 -8.08
CA PHE A 271 -9.70 -28.57 -7.06
C PHE A 271 -9.28 -29.34 -5.81
N SER A 272 -8.30 -30.22 -5.96
CA SER A 272 -7.85 -31.12 -4.90
C SER A 272 -6.35 -31.43 -4.97
N PRO A 273 -5.75 -31.92 -3.87
CA PRO A 273 -4.31 -32.19 -3.81
C PRO A 273 -3.73 -33.02 -4.98
N PRO A 274 -4.42 -34.06 -5.50
CA PRO A 274 -3.90 -34.86 -6.62
C PRO A 274 -3.68 -34.09 -7.93
N PHE A 275 -4.30 -32.92 -8.10
CA PHE A 275 -4.18 -32.11 -9.31
C PHE A 275 -3.21 -30.94 -9.17
N CYS A 276 -2.56 -30.79 -8.01
CA CYS A 276 -1.47 -29.83 -7.83
C CYS A 276 -0.24 -30.27 -8.63
N ARG A 277 0.13 -29.49 -9.65
CA ARG A 277 1.30 -29.75 -10.50
C ARG A 277 2.49 -28.88 -10.15
N THR A 278 2.24 -27.70 -9.59
CA THR A 278 3.27 -26.71 -9.24
C THR A 278 3.21 -26.29 -7.77
N LEU A 279 4.24 -25.59 -7.30
CA LEU A 279 4.16 -24.94 -5.98
C LEU A 279 3.06 -23.86 -5.93
N HIS A 280 2.81 -23.15 -7.04
CA HIS A 280 1.75 -22.16 -7.12
C HIS A 280 0.35 -22.80 -6.95
N ASP A 281 0.14 -23.98 -7.52
CA ASP A 281 -1.08 -24.77 -7.31
C ASP A 281 -1.30 -25.13 -5.83
N ILE A 282 -0.24 -25.57 -5.13
CA ILE A 282 -0.30 -25.89 -3.70
C ILE A 282 -0.65 -24.62 -2.90
N CYS A 283 0.01 -23.50 -3.19
CA CYS A 283 -0.31 -22.23 -2.55
C CYS A 283 -1.77 -21.82 -2.78
N ARG A 284 -2.28 -21.97 -4.00
CA ARG A 284 -3.67 -21.68 -4.36
C ARG A 284 -4.66 -22.56 -3.59
N LEU A 285 -4.39 -23.87 -3.51
CA LEU A 285 -5.20 -24.84 -2.78
C LEU A 285 -5.25 -24.52 -1.28
N VAL A 286 -4.10 -24.25 -0.66
CA VAL A 286 -4.00 -23.88 0.76
C VAL A 286 -4.74 -22.57 1.02
N HIS A 287 -4.63 -21.58 0.13
CA HIS A 287 -5.34 -20.31 0.25
C HIS A 287 -6.87 -20.52 0.29
N GLU A 288 -7.42 -21.30 -0.64
CA GLU A 288 -8.87 -21.57 -0.70
C GLU A 288 -9.36 -22.40 0.49
N HIS A 289 -8.60 -23.41 0.94
CA HIS A 289 -8.94 -24.14 2.16
C HIS A 289 -8.88 -23.24 3.40
N SER A 290 -7.89 -22.35 3.50
CA SER A 290 -7.78 -21.40 4.59
C SER A 290 -8.97 -20.43 4.61
N TYR A 291 -9.39 -19.96 3.43
CA TYR A 291 -10.58 -19.13 3.26
C TYR A 291 -11.82 -19.89 3.74
N THR A 292 -12.03 -21.11 3.25
CA THR A 292 -13.15 -21.99 3.63
C THR A 292 -13.20 -22.23 5.14
N GLU A 293 -12.07 -22.54 5.78
CA GLU A 293 -11.99 -22.81 7.21
C GLU A 293 -12.27 -21.56 8.04
N MET A 294 -11.80 -20.39 7.60
CA MET A 294 -12.11 -19.11 8.24
C MET A 294 -13.62 -18.85 8.28
N PHE A 295 -14.37 -19.18 7.21
CA PHE A 295 -15.83 -19.06 7.22
C PHE A 295 -16.53 -20.12 8.05
N LYS A 296 -16.08 -21.38 7.98
CA LYS A 296 -16.60 -22.44 8.85
C LYS A 296 -16.41 -22.13 10.33
N LEU A 297 -15.28 -21.53 10.71
CA LEU A 297 -15.04 -21.03 12.07
C LEU A 297 -16.03 -19.92 12.45
N SER A 298 -16.31 -18.97 11.55
CA SER A 298 -17.34 -17.95 11.77
C SER A 298 -18.73 -18.58 12.01
N ASP A 299 -19.09 -19.62 11.26
CA ASP A 299 -20.41 -20.24 11.29
C ASP A 299 -20.57 -21.25 12.45
N SER A 300 -19.47 -21.87 12.89
CA SER A 300 -19.46 -22.94 13.90
C SER A 300 -19.27 -22.46 15.33
N ILE A 301 -19.01 -21.17 15.59
CA ILE A 301 -18.90 -20.65 16.96
C ILE A 301 -20.29 -20.59 17.62
N PRO A 302 -20.61 -21.51 18.56
CA PRO A 302 -21.85 -21.45 19.30
C PRO A 302 -21.64 -20.43 20.42
N ASP A 303 -22.32 -19.30 20.32
CA ASP A 303 -22.74 -18.40 21.40
C ASP A 303 -21.74 -18.09 22.54
N LYS A 304 -20.43 -18.05 22.27
CA LYS A 304 -19.43 -17.51 23.24
C LYS A 304 -19.29 -16.00 23.07
N ARG A 305 -20.34 -15.28 23.47
CA ARG A 305 -20.48 -13.80 23.52
C ARG A 305 -19.51 -13.06 24.47
N LYS A 306 -18.37 -13.65 24.85
CA LYS A 306 -17.50 -13.06 25.90
C LYS A 306 -16.53 -12.00 25.40
N TRP A 307 -16.29 -11.90 24.08
CA TRP A 307 -15.27 -10.99 23.53
C TRP A 307 -15.77 -10.09 22.39
N ALA A 308 -17.04 -10.20 22.00
CA ALA A 308 -17.64 -9.39 20.93
C ALA A 308 -18.78 -8.53 21.48
N PHE A 309 -18.67 -7.21 21.31
CA PHE A 309 -19.66 -6.22 21.76
C PHE A 309 -20.58 -5.85 20.61
N LYS A 310 -21.90 -5.99 20.78
CA LYS A 310 -22.86 -5.49 19.76
C LYS A 310 -22.87 -3.96 19.75
N LEU A 311 -22.61 -3.34 18.61
CA LEU A 311 -22.63 -1.89 18.49
C LEU A 311 -24.07 -1.36 18.58
N LYS A 312 -24.29 -0.40 19.49
CA LYS A 312 -25.55 0.34 19.59
C LYS A 312 -25.51 1.53 18.64
N GLY A 313 -26.56 1.73 17.86
CA GLY A 313 -26.67 2.92 17.01
C GLY A 313 -27.62 2.70 15.84
N PHE A 314 -27.96 3.79 15.17
CA PHE A 314 -28.70 3.78 13.91
C PHE A 314 -27.76 3.41 12.76
N ILE A 315 -27.29 2.17 12.76
CA ILE A 315 -26.57 1.58 11.64
C ILE A 315 -27.44 0.40 11.15
N PRO A 316 -27.74 0.33 9.85
CA PRO A 316 -28.61 -0.72 9.30
C PRO A 316 -27.84 -2.04 9.09
N LEU A 317 -27.03 -2.43 10.09
CA LEU A 317 -26.15 -3.59 10.12
C LEU A 317 -26.20 -4.20 11.52
N ASP A 318 -26.23 -5.52 11.64
CA ASP A 318 -25.99 -6.17 12.92
C ASP A 318 -24.47 -6.31 13.14
N LEU A 319 -23.86 -5.26 13.71
CA LEU A 319 -22.41 -5.12 13.83
C LEU A 319 -21.89 -5.50 15.22
N TYR A 320 -20.93 -6.41 15.25
CA TYR A 320 -20.23 -6.87 16.45
C TYR A 320 -18.77 -6.43 16.44
N VAL A 321 -18.29 -5.88 17.56
CA VAL A 321 -16.94 -5.32 17.70
C VAL A 321 -16.09 -6.22 18.58
N ILE A 322 -14.91 -6.61 18.10
CA ILE A 322 -13.91 -7.39 18.83
C ILE A 322 -12.69 -6.47 19.03
N ASP A 323 -12.35 -6.16 20.28
CA ASP A 323 -11.20 -5.34 20.63
C ASP A 323 -9.96 -6.21 20.85
N LEU A 324 -8.92 -6.00 20.03
CA LEU A 324 -7.61 -6.65 20.18
C LEU A 324 -6.75 -5.99 21.26
N GLY A 325 -7.17 -4.82 21.76
CA GLY A 325 -6.48 -4.03 22.75
C GLY A 325 -6.41 -2.55 22.35
N SER A 326 -6.68 -1.68 23.32
CA SER A 326 -6.64 -0.22 23.13
C SER A 326 -7.57 0.32 22.04
N GLY A 327 -8.56 -0.45 21.56
CA GLY A 327 -9.58 0.03 20.62
C GLY A 327 -10.78 0.71 21.29
N LEU A 328 -10.95 0.53 22.61
CA LEU A 328 -12.08 1.05 23.41
C LEU A 328 -11.62 1.87 24.64
N LYS A 329 -12.41 2.88 25.06
CA LYS A 329 -12.11 3.74 26.24
C LYS A 329 -12.04 2.96 27.56
N GLU A 330 -12.94 1.98 27.74
CA GLU A 330 -13.02 1.14 28.94
C GLU A 330 -13.47 -0.27 28.52
N SER A 331 -12.62 -1.27 28.77
CA SER A 331 -12.92 -2.67 28.46
C SER A 331 -13.63 -3.32 29.66
N ASN A 332 -14.93 -3.03 29.83
CA ASN A 332 -15.73 -3.67 30.87
C ASN A 332 -16.20 -5.05 30.39
N ALA A 333 -15.60 -6.11 30.95
CA ALA A 333 -15.81 -7.52 30.61
C ALA A 333 -17.26 -8.06 30.75
N ASN A 334 -18.22 -7.23 31.19
CA ASN A 334 -19.62 -7.61 31.42
C ASN A 334 -20.63 -6.92 30.48
N LEU A 335 -20.19 -6.12 29.51
CA LEU A 335 -21.08 -5.45 28.56
C LEU A 335 -21.27 -6.30 27.30
N ASN A 336 -22.52 -6.66 26.97
CA ASN A 336 -22.85 -7.34 25.71
C ASN A 336 -22.99 -6.36 24.52
N SER A 337 -22.85 -5.06 24.77
CA SER A 337 -23.09 -4.02 23.77
C SER A 337 -22.31 -2.75 24.08
N ILE A 338 -21.93 -2.01 23.04
CA ILE A 338 -21.09 -0.81 23.14
C ILE A 338 -21.66 0.34 22.32
N SER A 339 -21.50 1.57 22.82
CA SER A 339 -21.92 2.79 22.12
C SER A 339 -20.76 3.35 21.27
N PRO A 340 -21.01 4.06 20.16
CA PRO A 340 -19.95 4.54 19.27
C PRO A 340 -18.98 5.52 19.95
N ASP A 341 -19.45 6.30 20.93
CA ASP A 341 -18.65 7.25 21.73
C ASP A 341 -17.56 6.59 22.61
N LYS A 342 -17.65 5.27 22.80
CA LYS A 342 -16.69 4.47 23.56
C LYS A 342 -15.58 3.88 22.72
N ILE A 343 -15.63 4.02 21.40
CA ILE A 343 -14.60 3.58 20.47
C ILE A 343 -13.50 4.64 20.44
N ILE A 344 -12.24 4.20 20.55
CA ILE A 344 -11.04 5.05 20.39
C ILE A 344 -10.20 4.67 19.19
N SER A 345 -10.47 3.51 18.57
CA SER A 345 -9.88 3.12 17.30
C SER A 345 -10.06 4.24 16.28
N VAL A 346 -8.95 4.86 15.88
CA VAL A 346 -8.93 5.94 14.88
C VAL A 346 -9.57 5.48 13.57
N PRO A 347 -9.13 4.36 12.94
CA PRO A 347 -9.71 3.94 11.67
C PRO A 347 -11.19 3.52 11.80
N PHE A 348 -11.58 2.88 12.90
CA PHE A 348 -12.98 2.47 13.06
C PHE A 348 -13.92 3.65 13.30
N THR A 349 -13.48 4.66 14.05
CA THR A 349 -14.26 5.88 14.29
C THR A 349 -14.49 6.63 12.97
N ALA A 350 -13.45 6.72 12.13
CA ALA A 350 -13.55 7.30 10.80
C ALA A 350 -14.55 6.54 9.90
N LEU A 351 -14.46 5.21 9.85
CA LEU A 351 -15.41 4.38 9.09
C LEU A 351 -16.85 4.53 9.61
N LEU A 352 -17.04 4.55 10.93
CA LEU A 352 -18.37 4.70 11.56
C LEU A 352 -19.00 6.04 11.26
N LYS A 353 -18.22 7.12 11.19
CA LYS A 353 -18.71 8.45 10.80
C LYS A 353 -19.37 8.40 9.42
N GLY A 354 -18.79 7.67 8.48
CA GLY A 354 -19.37 7.44 7.15
C GLY A 354 -20.62 6.57 7.19
N LEU A 355 -20.58 5.45 7.91
CA LEU A 355 -21.71 4.53 8.06
C LEU A 355 -22.93 5.17 8.73
N MET A 356 -22.71 6.13 9.63
CA MET A 356 -23.74 6.84 10.39
C MET A 356 -24.15 8.18 9.77
N ASN A 357 -23.68 8.49 8.56
CA ASN A 357 -23.93 9.77 7.91
C ASN A 357 -25.44 10.08 7.79
N GLU A 358 -25.85 11.28 8.21
CA GLU A 358 -27.26 11.71 8.28
C GLU A 358 -27.96 11.74 6.92
N GLY A 359 -27.21 11.89 5.82
CA GLY A 359 -27.74 11.85 4.46
C GLY A 359 -28.46 10.54 4.12
N PHE A 360 -28.15 9.45 4.80
CA PHE A 360 -28.83 8.15 4.65
C PHE A 360 -30.00 7.96 5.63
N GLN A 361 -30.10 8.75 6.71
CA GLN A 361 -31.18 8.60 7.71
C GLN A 361 -32.55 9.04 7.17
N GLN A 362 -32.59 9.87 6.12
CA GLN A 362 -33.82 10.27 5.44
C GLN A 362 -34.35 9.20 4.45
N ASN A 363 -33.53 8.20 4.07
CA ASN A 363 -33.87 7.13 3.12
C ASN A 363 -34.48 5.90 3.82
N GLN A 364 -35.40 6.10 4.78
CA GLN A 364 -36.23 4.98 5.24
C GLN A 364 -37.08 4.49 4.07
N VAL A 365 -36.69 3.36 3.50
CA VAL A 365 -37.50 2.58 2.58
C VAL A 365 -38.83 2.27 3.26
N ARG A 366 -39.91 2.92 2.83
CA ARG A 366 -41.25 2.36 2.99
C ARG A 366 -41.29 1.03 2.24
N PRO A 367 -41.88 -0.05 2.79
CA PRO A 367 -41.93 -1.33 2.11
C PRO A 367 -42.88 -1.24 0.89
N MET A 368 -42.35 -0.99 -0.31
CA MET A 368 -43.07 -0.99 -1.59
C MET A 368 -42.08 -1.34 -2.72
N GLU A 369 -42.31 -2.18 -3.73
CA GLU A 369 -43.45 -2.96 -4.18
C GLU A 369 -42.98 -4.38 -4.57
N PHE A 370 -43.79 -5.40 -4.28
CA PHE A 370 -43.50 -6.83 -4.48
C PHE A 370 -43.17 -7.25 -5.93
N LYS A 371 -43.41 -6.41 -6.96
CA LYS A 371 -43.24 -6.81 -8.37
C LYS A 371 -41.78 -6.96 -8.82
N GLY A 372 -40.89 -6.06 -8.38
CA GLY A 372 -39.46 -6.13 -8.74
C GLY A 372 -38.74 -7.27 -8.02
N PHE A 373 -39.06 -7.47 -6.74
CA PHE A 373 -38.52 -8.53 -5.89
C PHE A 373 -38.91 -9.94 -6.37
N LEU A 374 -40.14 -10.11 -6.88
CA LEU A 374 -40.61 -11.36 -7.48
C LEU A 374 -39.82 -11.79 -8.72
N SER A 375 -39.34 -10.84 -9.54
CA SER A 375 -38.54 -11.17 -10.73
C SER A 375 -37.18 -11.77 -10.36
N VAL A 376 -36.49 -11.17 -9.38
CA VAL A 376 -35.21 -11.62 -8.85
C VAL A 376 -35.34 -12.97 -8.12
N MET A 377 -36.43 -13.17 -7.36
CA MET A 377 -36.72 -14.46 -6.73
C MET A 377 -37.08 -15.56 -7.74
N SER A 378 -37.74 -15.23 -8.85
CA SER A 378 -38.21 -16.21 -9.84
C SER A 378 -37.07 -16.86 -10.64
N GLU A 379 -36.01 -16.10 -10.94
CA GLU A 379 -34.81 -16.64 -11.60
C GLU A 379 -34.03 -17.61 -10.70
N GLN A 380 -34.04 -17.38 -9.38
CA GLN A 380 -33.34 -18.24 -8.41
C GLN A 380 -34.15 -19.47 -7.96
N MET A 381 -35.48 -19.47 -8.03
CA MET A 381 -36.28 -20.68 -7.78
C MET A 381 -36.05 -21.79 -8.83
N LEU A 382 -35.47 -21.45 -9.98
CA LEU A 382 -35.10 -22.40 -11.04
C LEU A 382 -33.69 -23.00 -10.86
N SER A 383 -32.93 -22.54 -9.86
CA SER A 383 -31.59 -23.06 -9.54
C SER A 383 -31.67 -24.16 -8.47
N PRO A 384 -30.85 -25.24 -8.56
CA PRO A 384 -30.96 -26.37 -7.63
C PRO A 384 -30.64 -25.94 -6.19
N PRO A 385 -31.28 -26.55 -5.17
CA PRO A 385 -31.15 -26.14 -3.79
C PRO A 385 -29.83 -26.65 -3.19
N SER A 386 -28.75 -25.91 -3.39
CA SER A 386 -27.52 -26.06 -2.60
C SER A 386 -27.51 -25.01 -1.50
N ALA A 387 -27.60 -25.50 -0.25
CA ALA A 387 -27.47 -24.76 1.00
C ALA A 387 -28.41 -23.56 1.19
N THR A 388 -29.30 -23.68 2.18
CA THR A 388 -30.07 -22.59 2.77
C THR A 388 -29.14 -21.48 3.26
N GLU A 389 -28.82 -20.50 2.41
CA GLU A 389 -28.20 -19.23 2.81
C GLU A 389 -29.26 -18.42 3.57
N GLN A 390 -29.15 -18.40 4.90
CA GLN A 390 -30.04 -17.64 5.75
C GLN A 390 -29.79 -16.13 5.56
N PHE A 391 -30.86 -15.41 5.30
CA PHE A 391 -30.90 -13.94 5.32
C PHE A 391 -30.43 -13.41 6.68
N GLY A 392 -29.32 -12.65 6.72
CA GLY A 392 -28.94 -11.84 7.90
C GLY A 392 -27.69 -12.26 8.68
N ASP A 393 -26.60 -12.62 8.01
CA ASP A 393 -25.32 -12.85 8.68
C ASP A 393 -24.78 -11.61 9.39
N ARG A 394 -24.15 -11.84 10.54
CA ARG A 394 -23.58 -10.81 11.42
C ARG A 394 -22.37 -10.15 10.75
N SER A 395 -22.28 -8.82 10.86
CA SER A 395 -21.08 -8.07 10.49
C SER A 395 -20.13 -7.97 11.68
N TYR A 396 -18.83 -7.96 11.43
CA TYR A 396 -17.81 -7.91 12.48
C TYR A 396 -16.81 -6.78 12.24
N ALA A 397 -16.35 -6.13 13.31
CA ALA A 397 -15.24 -5.20 13.31
C ALA A 397 -14.21 -5.65 14.34
N ILE A 398 -13.02 -6.04 13.89
CA ILE A 398 -11.88 -6.35 14.75
C ILE A 398 -11.00 -5.10 14.80
N ILE A 399 -10.75 -4.57 16.00
CA ILE A 399 -10.14 -3.23 16.15
C ILE A 399 -8.98 -3.20 17.14
N SER A 400 -8.07 -2.26 16.94
CA SER A 400 -7.16 -1.70 17.96
C SER A 400 -7.23 -0.17 17.90
N ASP A 401 -6.42 0.54 18.69
CA ASP A 401 -6.22 2.00 18.57
C ASP A 401 -5.92 2.46 17.12
N LYS A 402 -5.15 1.68 16.37
CA LYS A 402 -4.62 2.00 15.02
C LYS A 402 -5.06 1.04 13.93
N TYR A 403 -5.63 -0.12 14.26
CA TYR A 403 -6.00 -1.14 13.29
C TYR A 403 -7.51 -1.36 13.22
N LEU A 404 -8.00 -1.70 12.03
CA LEU A 404 -9.37 -2.07 11.75
C LEU A 404 -9.39 -3.19 10.71
N ASN A 405 -10.08 -4.27 11.02
CA ASN A 405 -10.59 -5.21 10.04
C ASN A 405 -12.11 -5.30 10.17
N PHE A 406 -12.81 -4.79 9.18
CA PHE A 406 -14.25 -4.71 9.14
C PHE A 406 -14.78 -5.61 8.04
N SER A 407 -15.66 -6.53 8.40
CA SER A 407 -16.35 -7.46 7.51
C SER A 407 -17.84 -7.18 7.58
N SER A 408 -18.43 -6.77 6.47
CA SER A 408 -19.86 -6.53 6.34
C SER A 408 -20.50 -7.56 5.42
N ARG A 409 -21.56 -8.18 5.94
CA ARG A 409 -22.50 -9.02 5.20
C ARG A 409 -23.86 -8.35 5.25
N VAL A 410 -24.38 -7.93 4.09
CA VAL A 410 -25.68 -7.27 3.98
C VAL A 410 -26.43 -7.87 2.82
N GLY A 411 -27.41 -8.72 3.13
CA GLY A 411 -28.08 -9.51 2.08
C GLY A 411 -27.04 -10.32 1.32
N TYR A 412 -26.88 -10.03 0.02
CA TYR A 412 -25.96 -10.72 -0.87
C TYR A 412 -24.64 -9.97 -1.12
N HIS A 413 -24.46 -8.78 -0.52
CA HIS A 413 -23.21 -8.01 -0.63
C HIS A 413 -22.26 -8.40 0.51
N TYR A 414 -21.02 -8.70 0.12
CA TYR A 414 -19.91 -8.95 1.02
C TYR A 414 -18.85 -7.87 0.82
N SER A 415 -18.47 -7.21 1.90
CA SER A 415 -17.44 -6.17 1.87
C SER A 415 -16.45 -6.36 3.01
N ILE A 416 -15.16 -6.23 2.70
CA ILE A 416 -14.08 -6.21 3.68
C ILE A 416 -13.38 -4.85 3.57
N VAL A 417 -13.18 -4.21 4.72
CA VAL A 417 -12.30 -3.03 4.87
C VAL A 417 -11.23 -3.41 5.87
N ASP A 418 -9.98 -3.41 5.44
CA ASP A 418 -8.81 -3.62 6.29
C ASP A 418 -7.97 -2.35 6.29
N SER A 419 -7.57 -1.84 7.45
CA SER A 419 -6.87 -0.57 7.54
C SER A 419 -5.95 -0.49 8.75
N TYR A 420 -4.79 0.12 8.52
CA TYR A 420 -3.90 0.59 9.56
C TYR A 420 -3.76 2.11 9.44
N CYS A 421 -4.00 2.83 10.53
CA CYS A 421 -3.99 4.28 10.59
C CYS A 421 -3.17 4.74 11.80
N SER A 422 -2.01 5.31 11.53
CA SER A 422 -1.01 5.72 12.50
C SER A 422 -0.32 7.02 12.05
N ARG A 423 0.54 7.59 12.91
CA ARG A 423 1.36 8.75 12.51
C ARG A 423 2.45 8.39 11.49
N THR A 424 2.75 7.10 11.34
CA THR A 424 3.74 6.61 10.38
C THR A 424 3.12 6.49 8.99
N VAL A 425 3.42 7.45 8.12
CA VAL A 425 2.92 7.49 6.74
C VAL A 425 3.11 6.15 6.02
N ASN A 426 4.30 5.55 6.09
CA ASN A 426 4.61 4.30 5.37
C ASN A 426 3.82 3.07 5.83
N MET A 427 3.30 3.07 7.06
CA MET A 427 2.49 1.96 7.60
C MET A 427 1.01 2.13 7.31
N ASN A 428 0.59 3.31 6.87
CA ASN A 428 -0.81 3.63 6.71
C ASN A 428 -1.37 3.04 5.42
N TYR A 429 -2.50 2.36 5.52
CA TYR A 429 -3.21 1.84 4.37
C TYR A 429 -4.70 1.63 4.63
N ILE A 430 -5.45 1.51 3.53
CA ILE A 430 -6.80 1.00 3.43
C ILE A 430 -6.77 -0.04 2.31
N SER A 431 -7.29 -1.23 2.59
CA SER A 431 -7.57 -2.28 1.63
C SER A 431 -9.06 -2.57 1.66
N PHE A 432 -9.73 -2.26 0.57
CA PHE A 432 -11.16 -2.47 0.38
C PHE A 432 -11.39 -3.64 -0.57
N SER A 433 -12.31 -4.54 -0.25
CA SER A 433 -12.77 -5.59 -1.14
C SER A 433 -14.28 -5.64 -1.11
N PHE A 434 -14.92 -5.70 -2.27
CA PHE A 434 -16.36 -5.80 -2.44
C PHE A 434 -16.69 -6.93 -3.40
N LYS A 435 -17.68 -7.77 -3.07
CA LYS A 435 -18.19 -8.85 -3.93
C LYS A 435 -19.66 -9.14 -3.64
N GLY A 436 -20.39 -9.69 -4.62
CA GLY A 436 -21.74 -10.23 -4.40
C GLY A 436 -22.87 -9.27 -4.78
N GLY A 437 -24.13 -9.70 -4.64
CA GLY A 437 -25.34 -8.93 -4.97
C GLY A 437 -26.45 -9.80 -5.58
N ALA A 438 -27.71 -9.36 -5.45
CA ALA A 438 -28.90 -10.12 -5.83
C ALA A 438 -29.41 -9.77 -7.23
N ALA A 439 -28.50 -9.68 -8.21
CA ALA A 439 -28.82 -9.22 -9.55
C ALA A 439 -28.19 -10.09 -10.63
N ASP A 440 -28.66 -9.93 -11.86
CA ASP A 440 -28.04 -10.52 -13.05
C ASP A 440 -26.59 -10.04 -13.24
N ASP A 441 -25.81 -10.80 -14.00
CA ASP A 441 -24.37 -10.54 -14.17
C ASP A 441 -24.08 -9.17 -14.81
N ILE A 442 -24.99 -8.65 -15.64
CA ILE A 442 -24.84 -7.34 -16.28
C ILE A 442 -24.94 -6.23 -15.23
N ARG A 443 -25.94 -6.29 -14.33
CA ARG A 443 -26.09 -5.32 -13.24
C ARG A 443 -24.97 -5.39 -12.22
N LYS A 444 -24.51 -6.61 -11.89
CA LYS A 444 -23.35 -6.80 -11.01
C LYS A 444 -22.09 -6.17 -11.60
N ASN A 445 -21.85 -6.35 -12.91
CA ASN A 445 -20.73 -5.73 -13.60
C ASN A 445 -20.80 -4.20 -13.62
N ARG A 446 -21.98 -3.63 -13.91
CA ARG A 446 -22.20 -2.17 -13.86
C ARG A 446 -21.93 -1.58 -12.49
N ARG A 447 -22.39 -2.25 -11.43
CA ARG A 447 -22.09 -1.84 -10.05
C ARG A 447 -20.60 -1.91 -9.74
N ALA A 448 -19.92 -3.00 -10.12
CA ALA A 448 -18.47 -3.10 -9.94
C ALA A 448 -17.75 -1.93 -10.61
N ARG A 449 -18.14 -1.56 -11.83
CA ARG A 449 -17.61 -0.39 -12.55
C ARG A 449 -17.92 0.94 -11.84
N ALA A 450 -19.14 1.13 -11.35
CA ALA A 450 -19.52 2.34 -10.61
C ALA A 450 -18.71 2.50 -9.32
N ILE A 451 -18.57 1.42 -8.53
CA ILE A 451 -17.74 1.37 -7.32
C ILE A 451 -16.28 1.70 -7.64
N THR A 452 -15.74 1.07 -8.69
CA THR A 452 -14.36 1.30 -9.16
C THR A 452 -14.15 2.77 -9.51
N ARG A 453 -15.07 3.37 -10.27
CA ARG A 453 -14.99 4.78 -10.65
C ARG A 453 -14.99 5.73 -9.45
N ILE A 454 -15.83 5.44 -8.45
CA ILE A 454 -15.85 6.19 -7.18
C ILE A 454 -14.50 6.08 -6.49
N LEU A 455 -13.95 4.85 -6.37
CA LEU A 455 -12.70 4.60 -5.66
C LEU A 455 -11.51 5.26 -6.35
N GLU A 456 -11.39 5.19 -7.67
CA GLU A 456 -10.35 5.87 -8.45
C GLU A 456 -10.43 7.40 -8.29
N SER A 457 -11.65 7.95 -8.29
CA SER A 457 -11.85 9.39 -8.04
C SER A 457 -11.51 9.81 -6.61
N LEU A 458 -11.44 8.84 -5.70
CA LEU A 458 -10.94 9.01 -4.33
C LEU A 458 -9.45 8.62 -4.20
N ASP A 459 -8.70 8.54 -5.29
CA ASP A 459 -7.26 8.22 -5.35
C ASP A 459 -6.90 6.79 -4.93
N PHE A 460 -7.85 5.86 -4.89
CA PHE A 460 -7.54 4.45 -4.67
C PHE A 460 -7.04 3.81 -5.98
N SER A 461 -6.05 2.92 -5.87
CA SER A 461 -5.73 1.97 -6.93
C SER A 461 -6.74 0.82 -6.85
N SER A 462 -7.53 0.60 -7.89
CA SER A 462 -8.55 -0.45 -7.94
C SER A 462 -8.32 -1.48 -9.03
N GLU A 463 -8.72 -2.72 -8.76
CA GLU A 463 -8.70 -3.86 -9.67
C GLU A 463 -10.08 -4.52 -9.65
N VAL A 464 -10.57 -4.91 -10.83
CA VAL A 464 -11.87 -5.58 -10.99
C VAL A 464 -11.66 -6.97 -11.58
N MET A 465 -12.16 -7.99 -10.87
CA MET A 465 -12.19 -9.37 -11.34
C MET A 465 -13.64 -9.86 -11.34
N GLY A 466 -14.31 -9.79 -12.49
CA GLY A 466 -15.74 -10.14 -12.61
C GLY A 466 -16.63 -9.13 -11.85
N ASP A 467 -17.32 -9.59 -10.81
CA ASP A 467 -18.14 -8.74 -9.92
C ASP A 467 -17.40 -8.28 -8.65
N ARG A 468 -16.14 -8.70 -8.49
CA ARG A 468 -15.30 -8.37 -7.35
C ARG A 468 -14.49 -7.11 -7.64
N VAL A 469 -14.57 -6.15 -6.72
CA VAL A 469 -13.73 -4.95 -6.72
C VAL A 469 -12.75 -5.05 -5.56
N ILE A 470 -11.47 -4.84 -5.83
CA ILE A 470 -10.42 -4.72 -4.82
C ILE A 470 -9.81 -3.34 -5.00
N ALA A 471 -9.63 -2.60 -3.91
CA ALA A 471 -9.01 -1.27 -3.97
C ALA A 471 -8.07 -1.03 -2.80
N ARG A 472 -7.02 -0.25 -3.06
CA ARG A 472 -5.99 0.08 -2.07
C ARG A 472 -5.67 1.57 -2.07
N TYR A 473 -5.43 2.10 -0.88
CA TYR A 473 -4.94 3.45 -0.64
C TYR A 473 -3.87 3.37 0.45
N GLN A 474 -2.65 3.86 0.22
CA GLN A 474 -1.52 3.57 1.10
C GLN A 474 -0.47 4.68 1.09
N LYS A 475 0.36 4.74 2.13
CA LYS A 475 1.48 5.70 2.26
C LYS A 475 1.04 7.17 2.31
N HIS A 476 -0.06 7.44 3.01
CA HIS A 476 -0.58 8.79 3.23
C HIS A 476 -0.63 9.13 4.73
N GLU A 477 -0.70 10.42 5.04
CA GLU A 477 -0.86 10.91 6.41
C GLU A 477 -2.16 10.39 7.04
N SER A 478 -2.19 10.22 8.37
CA SER A 478 -3.33 9.63 9.08
C SER A 478 -4.64 10.36 8.80
N HIS A 479 -4.62 11.69 8.73
CA HIS A 479 -5.81 12.49 8.52
C HIS A 479 -6.47 12.20 7.14
N LEU A 480 -5.66 11.92 6.11
CA LEU A 480 -6.15 11.52 4.79
C LEU A 480 -6.73 10.10 4.84
N ILE A 481 -6.11 9.17 5.59
CA ILE A 481 -6.66 7.82 5.80
C ILE A 481 -8.04 7.89 6.47
N GLU A 482 -8.17 8.72 7.51
CA GLU A 482 -9.43 8.95 8.21
C GLU A 482 -10.51 9.53 7.26
N GLU A 483 -10.15 10.50 6.42
CA GLU A 483 -11.05 11.05 5.41
C GLU A 483 -11.53 9.99 4.42
N LYS A 484 -10.60 9.19 3.87
CA LYS A 484 -10.95 8.13 2.92
C LYS A 484 -11.76 7.02 3.59
N LEU A 485 -11.51 6.68 4.85
CA LEU A 485 -12.33 5.72 5.61
C LEU A 485 -13.77 6.23 5.86
N ASP A 486 -13.97 7.53 6.11
CA ASP A 486 -15.31 8.14 6.13
C ASP A 486 -16.02 7.89 4.79
N MET A 487 -15.34 8.18 3.67
CA MET A 487 -15.89 7.95 2.33
C MET A 487 -16.21 6.47 2.07
N ILE A 488 -15.35 5.53 2.47
CA ILE A 488 -15.64 4.08 2.37
C ILE A 488 -16.86 3.71 3.21
N GLY A 489 -17.02 4.29 4.41
CA GLY A 489 -18.19 4.07 5.26
C GLY A 489 -19.50 4.49 4.57
N ARG A 490 -19.48 5.64 3.87
CA ARG A 490 -20.61 6.11 3.08
C ARG A 490 -20.85 5.22 1.86
N LEU A 491 -19.78 4.79 1.19
CA LEU A 491 -19.87 3.91 0.02
C LEU A 491 -20.55 2.58 0.38
N LEU A 492 -20.19 1.98 1.52
CA LEU A 492 -20.83 0.76 2.02
C LEU A 492 -22.34 0.91 2.22
N GLN A 493 -22.82 2.08 2.67
CA GLN A 493 -24.26 2.36 2.76
C GLN A 493 -24.87 2.57 1.37
N PHE A 494 -24.20 3.34 0.52
CA PHE A 494 -24.66 3.66 -0.82
C PHE A 494 -24.81 2.41 -1.70
N THR A 495 -23.90 1.44 -1.59
CA THR A 495 -23.92 0.20 -2.40
C THR A 495 -25.10 -0.71 -2.13
N ARG A 496 -25.78 -0.58 -0.98
CA ARG A 496 -26.91 -1.44 -0.60
C ARG A 496 -28.11 -1.32 -1.55
N GLN A 497 -28.28 -0.17 -2.19
CA GLN A 497 -29.42 0.14 -3.05
C GLN A 497 -29.04 0.21 -4.53
N MET A 498 -27.76 0.09 -4.87
CA MET A 498 -27.28 0.27 -6.25
C MET A 498 -27.82 -0.80 -7.21
N ASP A 499 -27.95 -2.06 -6.80
CA ASP A 499 -28.34 -3.19 -7.67
C ASP A 499 -29.67 -2.94 -8.40
N MET A 500 -30.62 -2.30 -7.72
CA MET A 500 -31.96 -2.03 -8.26
C MET A 500 -31.96 -0.88 -9.28
N LEU A 501 -30.91 -0.06 -9.30
CA LEU A 501 -30.81 1.17 -10.08
C LEU A 501 -29.91 1.02 -11.31
N MET A 502 -29.19 -0.09 -11.44
CA MET A 502 -28.25 -0.39 -12.54
C MET A 502 -28.94 -0.82 -13.85
N THR A 503 -29.94 -0.05 -14.30
CA THR A 503 -30.81 -0.44 -15.43
C THR A 503 -30.16 -0.25 -16.81
N ASN A 504 -29.23 0.70 -16.96
CA ASN A 504 -28.57 1.00 -18.23
C ASN A 504 -27.09 1.39 -18.02
N GLU A 505 -26.33 1.69 -19.09
CA GLU A 505 -24.92 2.09 -18.95
C GLU A 505 -24.74 3.48 -18.31
N ALA A 506 -25.65 4.41 -18.58
CA ALA A 506 -25.59 5.76 -18.03
C ALA A 506 -25.74 5.77 -16.49
N SER A 507 -26.40 4.78 -15.90
CA SER A 507 -26.54 4.68 -14.44
C SER A 507 -25.19 4.51 -13.73
N VAL A 508 -24.16 3.99 -14.43
CA VAL A 508 -22.80 3.84 -13.86
C VAL A 508 -22.20 5.21 -13.56
N GLU A 509 -22.23 6.12 -14.54
CA GLU A 509 -21.68 7.48 -14.41
C GLU A 509 -22.51 8.31 -13.44
N VAL A 510 -23.84 8.31 -13.62
CA VAL A 510 -24.76 9.10 -12.78
C VAL A 510 -24.61 8.73 -11.31
N LEU A 511 -24.53 7.44 -10.96
CA LEU A 511 -24.40 7.02 -9.56
C LEU A 511 -23.03 7.34 -8.97
N ALA A 512 -21.96 7.23 -9.78
CA ALA A 512 -20.63 7.62 -9.34
C ALA A 512 -20.54 9.13 -9.05
N GLU A 513 -21.05 9.97 -9.95
CA GLU A 513 -21.08 11.43 -9.78
C GLU A 513 -21.90 11.85 -8.56
N ASN A 514 -23.11 11.30 -8.40
CA ASN A 514 -23.95 11.61 -7.25
C ASN A 514 -23.27 11.25 -5.91
N PHE A 515 -22.58 10.12 -5.86
CA PHE A 515 -21.82 9.76 -4.66
C PHE A 515 -20.72 10.80 -4.35
N LEU A 516 -19.97 11.20 -5.37
CA LEU A 516 -18.86 12.16 -5.25
C LEU A 516 -19.35 13.57 -4.88
N GLU A 517 -20.54 13.96 -5.35
CA GLU A 517 -21.20 15.22 -4.98
C GLU A 517 -21.87 15.20 -3.59
N GLY A 518 -21.94 14.03 -2.94
CA GLY A 518 -22.62 13.87 -1.65
C GLY A 518 -24.14 13.70 -1.74
N ASN A 519 -24.66 13.45 -2.94
CA ASN A 519 -26.07 13.20 -3.22
C ASN A 519 -26.42 11.73 -2.98
N TYR A 520 -26.72 11.38 -1.73
CA TYR A 520 -27.01 9.99 -1.32
C TYR A 520 -28.49 9.58 -1.47
N ASN A 521 -29.37 10.47 -1.94
CA ASN A 521 -30.80 10.16 -2.13
C ASN A 521 -31.05 9.59 -3.52
N LEU A 522 -31.01 8.26 -3.59
CA LEU A 522 -31.15 7.47 -4.82
C LEU A 522 -32.55 7.53 -5.46
N GLU A 523 -33.60 7.90 -4.73
CA GLU A 523 -34.96 8.04 -5.28
C GLU A 523 -35.11 9.28 -6.18
N LYS A 524 -34.30 10.32 -5.97
CA LYS A 524 -34.33 11.55 -6.79
C LYS A 524 -33.44 11.48 -8.03
N ILE A 525 -32.56 10.48 -8.10
CA ILE A 525 -31.47 10.41 -9.07
C ILE A 525 -31.95 9.85 -10.43
N ILE A 526 -33.09 9.16 -10.46
CA ILE A 526 -33.70 8.66 -11.71
C ILE A 526 -35.11 9.25 -11.84
N PRO A 527 -35.33 10.29 -12.66
CA PRO A 527 -36.68 10.75 -12.98
C PRO A 527 -37.33 9.73 -13.92
N GLY A 528 -38.33 9.01 -13.43
CA GLY A 528 -39.23 8.18 -14.26
C GLY A 528 -39.23 6.69 -13.92
N GLN A 529 -40.08 6.33 -12.95
CA GLN A 529 -41.04 5.25 -13.20
C GLN A 529 -42.35 5.87 -13.70
#